data_AF-A0A2G9S8G5-F1
#
_entry.id   AF-A0A2G9S8G5-F1
#
_cell.length_a   1.000
_cell.length_b   1.000
_cell.length_c   1.000
_cell.angle_alpha   90.00
_cell.angle_beta   90.00
_cell.angle_gamma   90.00
#
_symmetry.space_group_name_H-M   'P 1'
#
loop_
_entity.id
_entity.type
_entity.pdbx_description
1 polymer ?
#
loop_
_entity_poly.entity_id
_entity_poly.type
_entity_poly.pdbx_seq_one_letter_code
_entity_poly.pdbx_strand_id
1 'polypeptide(L)'
;MCLDASRPWLCYWIVHSLMLLDEPIPESVASSVCQFLGQCQGPNGGFAGGPSQQPHLAPTYAAVNALCTIGTEEAYNVINRSAYCAASVASLTNIMTPKLFDGTAEWIARVCQCPSPEGANPYSYYCGSVSCDVLQEKAFTGHSPLSSLQCVTEIFVFTGESTLSYTNWMFDQKALQEYILLCCQCPSGGLLDKPGKSRDFYHTCYCLSGLSIAQHFGSGEMLRETVVGSPENILKPTHPVYNIGPDKVAQAIMHFMQKEIPDLNSKNNDI
;
A
#
# COMPACT_ATOMS: atom_id res chain seq x y z
N MET A 1 -6.58 -21.15 11.94
CA MET A 1 -6.08 -19.75 11.87
C MET A 1 -6.00 -19.39 10.40
N CYS A 2 -6.81 -18.45 9.88
CA CYS A 2 -6.98 -18.23 8.43
C CYS A 2 -5.88 -17.37 7.77
N LEU A 3 -4.98 -16.76 8.55
CA LEU A 3 -3.96 -15.81 8.05
C LEU A 3 -2.53 -16.38 8.07
N ASP A 4 -2.37 -17.69 8.17
CA ASP A 4 -1.03 -18.32 8.22
C ASP A 4 -0.23 -18.16 6.91
N ALA A 5 -0.93 -17.97 5.79
CA ALA A 5 -0.36 -17.62 4.48
C ALA A 5 -0.35 -16.11 4.21
N SER A 6 -0.50 -15.27 5.24
CA SER A 6 -0.57 -13.80 5.12
C SER A 6 0.18 -13.11 6.27
N ARG A 7 1.23 -13.73 6.80
CA ARG A 7 2.00 -13.17 7.92
C ARG A 7 2.76 -11.90 7.53
N PRO A 8 3.32 -11.74 6.32
CA PRO A 8 3.85 -10.44 5.87
C PRO A 8 2.81 -9.33 5.83
N TRP A 9 1.54 -9.65 5.55
CA TRP A 9 0.46 -8.67 5.62
C TRP A 9 0.23 -8.16 7.04
N LEU A 10 0.27 -9.05 8.04
CA LEU A 10 0.19 -8.65 9.45
C LEU A 10 1.35 -7.71 9.82
N CYS A 11 2.58 -8.02 9.39
CA CYS A 11 3.73 -7.15 9.61
C CYS A 11 3.50 -5.76 9.02
N TYR A 12 3.10 -5.70 7.75
CA TYR A 12 2.83 -4.43 7.06
C TYR A 12 1.72 -3.63 7.73
N TRP A 13 0.56 -4.24 7.99
CA TRP A 13 -0.58 -3.54 8.59
C TRP A 13 -0.21 -2.93 9.94
N ILE A 14 0.50 -3.67 10.79
CA ILE A 14 0.91 -3.18 12.11
C ILE A 14 1.98 -2.09 12.00
N VAL A 15 3.05 -2.32 11.23
CA VAL A 15 4.16 -1.36 11.06
C VAL A 15 3.66 -0.06 10.43
N HIS A 16 2.80 -0.15 9.42
CA HIS A 16 2.23 1.03 8.77
C HIS A 16 1.28 1.80 9.70
N SER A 17 0.40 1.10 10.45
CA SER A 17 -0.46 1.76 11.44
C SER A 17 0.33 2.51 12.51
N LEU A 18 1.41 1.91 13.04
CA LEU A 18 2.27 2.59 14.01
C LEU A 18 2.94 3.82 13.42
N MET A 19 3.45 3.73 12.18
CA MET A 19 4.02 4.87 11.47
C MET A 19 3.01 6.01 11.31
N LEU A 20 1.77 5.71 10.90
CA LEU A 20 0.72 6.71 10.75
C LEU A 20 0.37 7.41 12.08
N LEU A 21 0.44 6.68 13.18
CA LEU A 21 0.18 7.19 14.54
C LEU A 21 1.40 7.90 15.16
N ASP A 22 2.51 8.05 14.43
CA ASP A 22 3.78 8.57 14.95
C ASP A 22 4.35 7.77 16.14
N GLU A 23 4.02 6.48 16.21
CA GLU A 23 4.50 5.59 17.27
C GLU A 23 5.81 4.92 16.86
N PRO A 24 6.90 5.10 17.63
CA PRO A 24 8.21 4.56 17.29
C PRO A 24 8.22 3.04 17.44
N ILE A 25 8.83 2.35 16.46
CA ILE A 25 9.06 0.90 16.53
C ILE A 25 10.41 0.66 17.22
N PRO A 26 10.45 -0.09 18.35
CA PRO A 26 11.71 -0.42 19.00
C PRO A 26 12.66 -1.17 18.05
N GLU A 27 13.95 -0.84 18.07
CA GLU A 27 14.95 -1.42 17.18
C GLU A 27 15.00 -2.95 17.24
N SER A 28 14.84 -3.52 18.45
CA SER A 28 14.76 -4.98 18.66
C SER A 28 13.57 -5.62 17.93
N VAL A 29 12.43 -4.93 17.90
CA VAL A 29 11.22 -5.38 17.19
C VAL A 29 11.42 -5.23 15.69
N ALA A 30 12.00 -4.11 15.24
CA ALA A 30 12.32 -3.88 13.83
C ALA A 30 13.23 -4.99 13.28
N SER A 31 14.34 -5.31 13.97
CA SER A 31 15.23 -6.40 13.58
C SER A 31 14.52 -7.76 13.61
N SER A 32 13.64 -8.01 14.59
CA SER A 32 12.83 -9.24 14.63
C SER A 32 11.90 -9.37 13.41
N VAL A 33 11.31 -8.27 12.94
CA VAL A 33 10.50 -8.24 11.71
C VAL A 33 11.39 -8.49 10.49
N CYS A 34 12.56 -7.86 10.40
CA CYS A 34 13.53 -8.09 9.32
C CYS A 34 13.93 -9.57 9.22
N GLN A 35 14.31 -10.18 10.34
CA GLN A 35 14.67 -11.60 10.40
C GLN A 35 13.50 -12.50 9.98
N PHE A 36 12.29 -12.21 10.48
CA PHE A 36 11.10 -12.97 10.11
C PHE A 36 10.78 -12.87 8.61
N LEU A 37 10.79 -11.66 8.04
CA LEU A 37 10.53 -11.46 6.61
C LEU A 37 11.64 -12.08 5.75
N GLY A 38 12.88 -12.07 6.22
CA GLY A 38 13.99 -12.79 5.59
C GLY A 38 13.75 -14.30 5.50
N GLN A 39 13.13 -14.91 6.51
CA GLN A 39 12.73 -16.33 6.46
C GLN A 39 11.57 -16.61 5.50
N CYS A 40 10.76 -15.60 5.20
CA CYS A 40 9.68 -15.68 4.22
C CYS A 40 10.17 -15.48 2.78
N GLN A 41 11.43 -15.09 2.57
CA GLN A 41 11.97 -14.82 1.24
C GLN A 41 12.28 -16.10 0.47
N GLY A 42 11.90 -16.14 -0.81
CA GLY A 42 12.21 -17.25 -1.71
C GLY A 42 13.67 -17.24 -2.18
N PRO A 43 14.22 -18.41 -2.56
CA PRO A 43 15.62 -18.52 -3.01
C PRO A 43 15.92 -17.71 -4.27
N ASN A 44 14.90 -17.48 -5.11
CA ASN A 44 15.03 -16.76 -6.39
C ASN A 44 14.41 -15.35 -6.35
N GLY A 45 14.08 -14.83 -5.16
CA GLY A 45 13.34 -13.58 -4.98
C GLY A 45 11.85 -13.80 -4.66
N GLY A 46 11.16 -12.69 -4.37
CA GLY A 46 9.78 -12.71 -3.86
C GLY A 46 9.68 -13.16 -2.39
N PHE A 47 8.57 -12.82 -1.74
CA PHE A 47 8.24 -13.27 -0.39
C PHE A 47 7.00 -14.15 -0.40
N ALA A 48 6.99 -15.14 0.49
CA ALA A 48 5.90 -16.07 0.72
C ALA A 48 5.01 -15.63 1.89
N GLY A 49 3.84 -16.25 2.04
CA GLY A 49 2.90 -15.98 3.12
C GLY A 49 3.40 -16.34 4.53
N GLY A 50 4.47 -17.13 4.60
CA GLY A 50 5.18 -17.54 5.80
C GLY A 50 6.45 -18.33 5.44
N PRO A 51 7.32 -18.66 6.42
CA PRO A 51 8.52 -19.44 6.18
C PRO A 51 8.21 -20.79 5.52
N SER A 52 9.07 -21.22 4.59
CA SER A 52 8.93 -22.47 3.84
C SER A 52 7.70 -22.55 2.91
N GLN A 53 6.96 -21.46 2.71
CA GLN A 53 5.91 -21.38 1.70
C GLN A 53 6.46 -20.88 0.35
N GLN A 54 5.67 -21.00 -0.72
CA GLN A 54 6.05 -20.51 -2.04
C GLN A 54 5.86 -18.98 -2.14
N PRO A 55 6.79 -18.25 -2.79
CA PRO A 55 6.65 -16.82 -3.02
C PRO A 55 5.36 -16.46 -3.76
N HIS A 56 4.73 -15.35 -3.38
CA HIS A 56 3.53 -14.84 -4.02
C HIS A 56 3.58 -13.31 -4.06
N LEU A 57 3.00 -12.69 -5.09
CA LEU A 57 3.08 -11.23 -5.29
C LEU A 57 2.45 -10.45 -4.14
N ALA A 58 1.32 -10.92 -3.59
CA ALA A 58 0.64 -10.26 -2.48
C ALA A 58 1.52 -10.14 -1.19
N PRO A 59 2.05 -11.24 -0.61
CA PRO A 59 2.99 -11.13 0.51
C PRO A 59 4.33 -10.47 0.13
N THR A 60 4.73 -10.51 -1.15
CA THR A 60 5.90 -9.74 -1.64
C THR A 60 5.69 -8.24 -1.48
N TYR A 61 4.54 -7.72 -1.92
CA TYR A 61 4.18 -6.32 -1.75
C TYR A 61 4.19 -5.93 -0.26
N ALA A 62 3.51 -6.72 0.58
CA ALA A 62 3.44 -6.44 2.01
C ALA A 62 4.81 -6.46 2.68
N ALA A 63 5.64 -7.47 2.40
CA ALA A 63 6.99 -7.58 2.96
C ALA A 63 7.87 -6.39 2.57
N VAL A 64 7.89 -6.03 1.29
CA VAL A 64 8.69 -4.89 0.80
C VAL A 64 8.22 -3.58 1.42
N ASN A 65 6.91 -3.34 1.49
CA ASN A 65 6.38 -2.15 2.15
C ASN A 65 6.70 -2.09 3.65
N ALA A 66 6.62 -3.22 4.36
CA ALA A 66 7.00 -3.29 5.77
C ALA A 66 8.48 -2.95 5.98
N LEU A 67 9.37 -3.55 5.17
CA LEU A 67 10.82 -3.29 5.22
C LEU A 67 11.15 -1.85 4.85
N CYS A 68 10.51 -1.29 3.81
CA CYS A 68 10.69 0.11 3.43
C CYS A 68 10.16 1.07 4.50
N THR A 69 9.07 0.73 5.20
CA THR A 69 8.55 1.54 6.31
C THR A 69 9.51 1.55 7.50
N ILE A 70 10.14 0.40 7.82
CA ILE A 70 11.21 0.31 8.82
C ILE A 70 12.40 1.19 8.40
N GLY A 71 12.85 1.06 7.15
CA GLY A 71 13.82 1.98 6.54
C GLY A 71 15.22 1.95 7.18
N THR A 72 15.64 0.81 7.72
CA THR A 72 17.02 0.59 8.16
C THR A 72 17.83 -0.10 7.06
N GLU A 73 19.16 -0.01 7.10
CA GLU A 73 20.01 -0.76 6.16
C GLU A 73 19.78 -2.27 6.27
N GLU A 74 19.58 -2.79 7.49
CA GLU A 74 19.20 -4.18 7.72
C GLU A 74 17.93 -4.54 6.94
N ALA A 75 16.89 -3.71 7.03
CA ALA A 75 15.63 -3.95 6.34
C ALA A 75 15.80 -3.95 4.81
N TYR A 76 16.58 -3.02 4.26
CA TYR A 76 16.84 -2.98 2.81
C TYR A 76 17.67 -4.17 2.33
N ASN A 77 18.62 -4.65 3.14
CA ASN A 77 19.46 -5.80 2.79
C ASN A 77 18.70 -7.13 2.78
N VAL A 78 17.53 -7.21 3.42
CA VAL A 78 16.64 -8.38 3.31
C VAL A 78 16.08 -8.53 1.90
N ILE A 79 15.90 -7.45 1.13
CA ILE A 79 15.18 -7.44 -0.15
C ILE A 79 16.05 -8.02 -1.28
N ASN A 80 15.78 -9.26 -1.70
CA ASN A 80 16.37 -9.87 -2.88
C ASN A 80 15.64 -9.45 -4.17
N ARG A 81 16.28 -8.52 -4.88
CA ARG A 81 15.77 -7.86 -6.09
C ARG A 81 15.77 -8.72 -7.37
N SER A 82 16.21 -9.97 -7.31
CA SER A 82 16.39 -10.82 -8.50
C SER A 82 15.10 -11.15 -9.26
N ALA A 83 13.92 -11.09 -8.62
CA ALA A 83 12.66 -11.37 -9.30
C ALA A 83 11.44 -10.74 -8.58
N TYR A 84 11.06 -9.52 -8.97
CA TYR A 84 9.73 -8.98 -8.65
C TYR A 84 8.98 -8.55 -9.91
N CYS A 85 7.71 -8.93 -10.00
CA CYS A 85 6.85 -8.60 -11.15
C CYS A 85 5.80 -7.52 -10.82
N ALA A 86 5.63 -7.12 -9.56
CA ALA A 86 4.67 -6.10 -9.17
C ALA A 86 5.24 -4.69 -9.40
N ALA A 87 4.48 -3.81 -10.06
CA ALA A 87 4.90 -2.44 -10.39
C ALA A 87 5.41 -1.64 -9.19
N SER A 88 4.66 -1.66 -8.08
CA SER A 88 5.00 -0.95 -6.85
C SER A 88 6.32 -1.43 -6.23
N VAL A 89 6.54 -2.74 -6.20
CA VAL A 89 7.76 -3.32 -5.66
C VAL A 89 8.93 -3.05 -6.60
N ALA A 90 8.72 -3.20 -7.91
CA ALA A 90 9.76 -3.01 -8.91
C ALA A 90 10.26 -1.56 -8.97
N SER A 91 9.36 -0.58 -8.81
CA SER A 91 9.73 0.84 -8.76
C SER A 91 10.48 1.19 -7.48
N LEU A 92 10.01 0.75 -6.31
CA LEU A 92 10.68 1.00 -5.03
C LEU A 92 12.09 0.39 -4.97
N THR A 93 12.26 -0.79 -5.56
CA THR A 93 13.52 -1.55 -5.49
C THR A 93 14.46 -1.30 -6.68
N ASN A 94 14.11 -0.36 -7.57
CA ASN A 94 14.89 -0.01 -8.75
C ASN A 94 15.22 -1.24 -9.64
N ILE A 95 14.18 -1.97 -10.07
CA ILE A 95 14.31 -3.09 -11.01
C ILE A 95 13.35 -3.02 -12.20
N MET A 96 12.70 -1.87 -12.41
CA MET A 96 11.84 -1.68 -13.56
C MET A 96 12.66 -1.77 -14.86
N THR A 97 12.22 -2.62 -15.78
CA THR A 97 12.75 -2.67 -17.16
C THR A 97 11.58 -2.58 -18.14
N PRO A 98 11.77 -2.03 -19.36
CA PRO A 98 10.70 -1.96 -20.36
C PRO A 98 10.05 -3.31 -20.66
N LYS A 99 10.85 -4.39 -20.64
CA LYS A 99 10.38 -5.76 -20.87
C LYS A 99 9.49 -6.29 -19.73
N LEU A 100 9.69 -5.83 -18.49
CA LEU A 100 8.95 -6.30 -17.33
C LEU A 100 7.48 -5.85 -17.34
N PHE A 101 7.19 -4.69 -17.93
CA PHE A 101 5.86 -4.09 -18.00
C PHE A 101 5.27 -4.05 -19.42
N ASP A 102 5.91 -4.72 -20.37
CA ASP A 102 5.41 -4.77 -21.75
C ASP A 102 3.99 -5.33 -21.80
N GLY A 103 3.06 -4.58 -22.42
CA GLY A 103 1.64 -4.93 -22.47
C GLY A 103 0.85 -4.74 -21.16
N THR A 104 1.49 -4.34 -20.06
CA THR A 104 0.82 -4.20 -18.75
C THR A 104 -0.12 -2.99 -18.73
N ALA A 105 0.30 -1.86 -19.30
CA ALA A 105 -0.53 -0.66 -19.39
C ALA A 105 -1.80 -0.91 -20.23
N GLU A 106 -1.65 -1.60 -21.37
CA GLU A 106 -2.75 -1.97 -22.26
C GLU A 106 -3.68 -3.02 -21.63
N TRP A 107 -3.15 -3.88 -20.77
CA TRP A 107 -3.96 -4.82 -19.99
C TRP A 107 -4.76 -4.10 -18.91
N ILE A 108 -4.13 -3.20 -18.14
CA ILE A 108 -4.82 -2.38 -17.12
C ILE A 108 -5.93 -1.54 -17.75
N ALA A 109 -5.65 -0.89 -18.88
CA ALA A 109 -6.64 -0.10 -19.61
C ALA A 109 -7.85 -0.94 -20.04
N ARG A 110 -7.63 -2.19 -20.47
CA ARG A 110 -8.72 -3.13 -20.83
C ARG A 110 -9.56 -3.55 -19.63
N VAL A 111 -8.94 -3.79 -18.48
CA VAL A 111 -9.65 -4.14 -17.24
C VAL A 111 -10.54 -2.98 -16.77
N CYS A 112 -10.05 -1.73 -16.89
CA CYS A 112 -10.80 -0.54 -16.46
C CYS A 112 -11.98 -0.18 -17.38
N GLN A 113 -12.02 -0.70 -18.61
CA GLN A 113 -13.05 -0.41 -19.60
C GLN A 113 -14.23 -1.39 -19.58
N CYS A 114 -14.24 -2.39 -18.69
CA CYS A 114 -15.32 -3.39 -18.65
C CYS A 114 -16.51 -2.89 -17.81
N PRO A 115 -17.69 -2.64 -18.41
CA PRO A 115 -18.89 -2.33 -17.64
C PRO A 115 -19.47 -3.64 -17.08
N SER A 116 -19.38 -3.85 -15.75
CA SER A 116 -20.01 -5.02 -15.11
C SER A 116 -21.54 -4.91 -15.17
N PRO A 117 -22.26 -6.00 -15.46
CA PRO A 117 -22.64 -6.92 -14.40
C PRO A 117 -22.51 -8.41 -14.78
N GLU A 118 -22.28 -9.27 -13.78
CA GLU A 118 -22.26 -10.76 -13.82
C GLU A 118 -20.92 -11.50 -14.11
N GLY A 119 -19.76 -10.83 -14.05
CA GLY A 119 -18.48 -11.51 -14.26
C GLY A 119 -17.31 -10.92 -13.49
N ALA A 120 -17.41 -10.80 -12.16
CA ALA A 120 -16.29 -10.34 -11.35
C ALA A 120 -15.12 -11.35 -11.43
N ASN A 121 -13.99 -10.93 -12.00
CA ASN A 121 -12.74 -11.68 -11.97
C ASN A 121 -12.21 -11.73 -10.53
N PRO A 122 -11.86 -12.90 -9.97
CA PRO A 122 -11.35 -13.04 -8.60
C PRO A 122 -10.07 -12.24 -8.30
N TYR A 123 -9.33 -11.76 -9.32
CA TYR A 123 -8.15 -10.91 -9.13
C TYR A 123 -8.47 -9.42 -8.87
N SER A 124 -9.72 -8.97 -9.01
CA SER A 124 -10.11 -7.56 -8.76
C SER A 124 -10.11 -7.18 -7.27
N TYR A 125 -10.10 -8.15 -6.36
CA TYR A 125 -10.15 -7.94 -4.91
C TYR A 125 -8.79 -7.57 -4.28
N TYR A 126 -7.69 -7.64 -5.03
CA TYR A 126 -6.35 -7.36 -4.51
C TYR A 126 -5.84 -5.94 -4.82
N CYS A 127 -6.57 -5.16 -5.63
CA CYS A 127 -6.21 -3.79 -6.04
C CYS A 127 -7.14 -2.71 -5.40
N GLY A 128 -8.02 -3.12 -4.48
CA GLY A 128 -8.94 -2.32 -3.67
C GLY A 128 -9.62 -3.31 -2.71
N SER A 129 -9.95 -3.05 -1.46
CA SER A 129 -10.54 -1.83 -0.91
C SER A 129 -10.67 -1.95 0.61
N VAL A 130 -10.28 -0.90 1.34
CA VAL A 130 -11.07 -0.45 2.50
C VAL A 130 -11.56 0.95 2.23
N SER A 131 -10.79 1.76 1.50
CA SER A 131 -11.29 3.03 0.98
C SER A 131 -12.54 2.82 0.11
N CYS A 132 -12.62 1.82 -0.78
CA CYS A 132 -13.83 1.68 -1.61
C CYS A 132 -15.05 1.15 -0.83
N ASP A 133 -14.85 0.30 0.19
CA ASP A 133 -15.96 -0.27 0.96
C ASP A 133 -16.50 0.73 2.00
N VAL A 134 -15.61 1.52 2.61
CA VAL A 134 -15.96 2.65 3.49
C VAL A 134 -16.60 3.81 2.68
N LEU A 135 -16.16 4.04 1.43
CA LEU A 135 -16.75 5.04 0.54
C LEU A 135 -18.13 4.62 -0.02
N GLN A 136 -18.45 3.32 -0.07
CA GLN A 136 -19.71 2.83 -0.62
C GLN A 136 -20.93 3.12 0.26
N GLU A 137 -20.79 3.18 1.59
CA GLU A 137 -21.97 3.23 2.46
C GLU A 137 -22.56 4.63 2.70
N LYS A 138 -21.87 5.72 2.30
CA LYS A 138 -22.41 7.09 2.48
C LYS A 138 -22.19 8.10 1.35
N ALA A 139 -21.37 7.84 0.32
CA ALA A 139 -21.05 8.84 -0.69
C ALA A 139 -21.79 8.69 -2.04
N PHE A 140 -22.32 7.50 -2.38
CA PHE A 140 -22.97 7.28 -3.67
C PHE A 140 -24.22 6.41 -3.55
N THR A 141 -25.39 7.04 -3.60
CA THR A 141 -26.63 6.32 -3.94
C THR A 141 -26.61 5.96 -5.42
N GLY A 142 -26.19 4.73 -5.70
CA GLY A 142 -26.27 4.13 -7.04
C GLY A 142 -25.15 4.57 -7.98
N HIS A 143 -24.66 3.59 -8.73
CA HIS A 143 -23.53 3.59 -9.67
C HIS A 143 -22.19 3.08 -9.09
N SER A 144 -21.61 2.17 -9.86
CA SER A 144 -20.61 1.16 -9.54
C SER A 144 -19.30 1.68 -8.91
N PRO A 145 -18.62 0.88 -8.07
CA PRO A 145 -17.48 1.33 -7.27
C PRO A 145 -16.27 1.64 -8.14
N LEU A 146 -15.92 2.91 -8.09
CA LEU A 146 -14.69 3.48 -8.58
C LEU A 146 -13.48 2.83 -7.88
N SER A 147 -12.65 2.19 -8.69
CA SER A 147 -11.30 1.66 -8.48
C SER A 147 -10.25 2.73 -8.14
N SER A 148 -10.58 3.73 -7.33
CA SER A 148 -10.17 5.11 -7.66
C SER A 148 -9.14 5.82 -6.78
N LEU A 149 -8.26 5.13 -6.06
CA LEU A 149 -7.07 5.82 -5.54
C LEU A 149 -5.76 5.32 -6.16
N GLN A 150 -5.62 4.01 -6.35
CA GLN A 150 -4.45 3.47 -7.02
C GLN A 150 -4.52 3.66 -8.54
N CYS A 151 -5.71 3.47 -9.14
CA CYS A 151 -5.90 3.61 -10.60
C CYS A 151 -5.96 5.07 -11.05
N VAL A 152 -6.54 5.98 -10.24
CA VAL A 152 -6.65 7.41 -10.60
C VAL A 152 -5.29 8.11 -10.56
N THR A 153 -4.41 7.76 -9.62
CA THR A 153 -3.10 8.43 -9.56
C THR A 153 -2.16 7.97 -10.69
N GLU A 154 -2.20 6.70 -11.08
CA GLU A 154 -1.35 6.18 -12.17
C GLU A 154 -1.87 6.49 -13.59
N ILE A 155 -3.19 6.52 -13.80
CA ILE A 155 -3.77 6.86 -15.12
C ILE A 155 -3.66 8.35 -15.41
N PHE A 156 -3.94 9.24 -14.45
CA PHE A 156 -4.01 10.69 -14.73
C PHE A 156 -2.64 11.36 -14.88
N VAL A 157 -1.58 10.84 -14.25
CA VAL A 157 -0.21 11.31 -14.49
C VAL A 157 0.23 11.01 -15.93
N PHE A 158 -0.29 9.94 -16.54
CA PHE A 158 0.04 9.56 -17.93
C PHE A 158 -0.80 10.25 -19.00
N THR A 159 -2.02 10.70 -18.70
CA THR A 159 -2.96 11.23 -19.71
C THR A 159 -2.98 12.75 -19.85
N GLY A 160 -2.33 13.51 -18.96
CA GLY A 160 -2.18 14.96 -19.13
C GLY A 160 -3.48 15.77 -19.06
N GLU A 161 -4.54 15.22 -18.46
CA GLU A 161 -5.83 15.92 -18.34
C GLU A 161 -5.81 16.98 -17.22
N SER A 162 -6.25 18.20 -17.56
CA SER A 162 -6.22 19.42 -16.74
C SER A 162 -7.47 19.63 -15.87
N THR A 163 -8.25 18.58 -15.60
CA THR A 163 -9.55 18.66 -14.91
C THR A 163 -9.48 18.41 -13.40
N LEU A 164 -8.28 18.15 -12.86
CA LEU A 164 -8.09 17.85 -11.43
C LEU A 164 -8.18 19.12 -10.58
N SER A 165 -8.92 19.02 -9.45
CA SER A 165 -8.93 20.07 -8.42
C SER A 165 -7.52 20.24 -7.86
N TYR A 166 -6.95 21.43 -8.06
CA TYR A 166 -5.64 21.78 -7.52
C TYR A 166 -5.65 22.13 -6.03
N THR A 167 -6.81 22.11 -5.35
CA THR A 167 -6.96 22.66 -3.99
C THR A 167 -7.38 21.67 -2.92
N ASN A 168 -8.07 20.60 -3.30
CA ASN A 168 -8.61 19.56 -2.42
C ASN A 168 -8.77 18.27 -3.23
N TRP A 169 -8.88 17.15 -2.53
CA TRP A 169 -9.23 15.89 -3.17
C TRP A 169 -10.64 15.94 -3.77
N MET A 170 -10.90 15.11 -4.78
CA MET A 170 -12.21 15.01 -5.44
C MET A 170 -13.22 14.15 -4.66
N PHE A 171 -13.17 14.22 -3.32
CA PHE A 171 -14.12 13.57 -2.41
C PHE A 171 -14.34 14.46 -1.17
N ASP A 172 -15.42 14.23 -0.43
CA ASP A 172 -15.68 14.96 0.82
C ASP A 172 -14.71 14.48 1.93
N GLN A 173 -13.61 15.20 2.08
CA GLN A 173 -12.57 14.92 3.06
C GLN A 173 -13.11 14.95 4.50
N LYS A 174 -14.05 15.84 4.82
CA LYS A 174 -14.56 15.95 6.19
C LYS A 174 -15.50 14.79 6.51
N ALA A 175 -16.41 14.46 5.61
CA ALA A 175 -17.33 13.34 5.80
C ALA A 175 -16.60 12.00 6.00
N LEU A 176 -15.50 11.78 5.26
CA LEU A 176 -14.69 10.57 5.44
C LEU A 176 -14.03 10.52 6.83
N GLN A 177 -13.45 11.64 7.28
CA GLN A 177 -12.86 11.72 8.62
C GLN A 177 -13.91 11.49 9.72
N GLU A 178 -15.08 12.14 9.61
CA GLU A 178 -16.18 11.97 10.55
C GLU A 178 -16.64 10.52 10.63
N TYR A 179 -16.79 9.84 9.48
CA TYR A 179 -17.16 8.43 9.46
C TYR A 179 -16.13 7.56 10.19
N ILE A 180 -14.85 7.71 9.87
CA ILE A 180 -13.80 6.89 10.49
C ILE A 180 -13.74 7.15 11.99
N LEU A 181 -13.75 8.43 12.41
CA LEU A 181 -13.64 8.82 13.80
C LEU A 181 -14.87 8.43 14.63
N LEU A 182 -16.08 8.42 14.06
CA LEU A 182 -17.31 8.13 14.78
C LEU A 182 -17.76 6.67 14.69
N CYS A 183 -17.47 5.97 13.59
CA CYS A 183 -18.08 4.67 13.27
C CYS A 183 -17.07 3.50 13.27
N CYS A 184 -15.79 3.76 13.01
CA CYS A 184 -14.81 2.70 12.79
C CYS A 184 -13.90 2.43 14.01
N GLN A 185 -14.00 3.19 15.09
CA GLN A 185 -13.15 3.01 16.26
C GLN A 185 -13.70 1.94 17.21
N CYS A 186 -12.86 0.97 17.60
CA CYS A 186 -13.19 0.07 18.70
C CYS A 186 -12.79 0.72 20.04
N PRO A 187 -13.69 0.81 21.04
CA PRO A 187 -13.36 1.41 22.35
C PRO A 187 -12.19 0.77 23.10
N SER A 188 -11.81 -0.46 22.73
CA SER A 188 -10.68 -1.18 23.33
C SER A 188 -9.39 -1.12 22.48
N GLY A 189 -9.35 -0.24 21.46
CA GLY A 189 -8.24 -0.07 20.53
C GLY A 189 -8.45 -0.78 19.19
N GLY A 190 -7.81 -0.30 18.12
CA GLY A 190 -7.97 -0.80 16.75
C GLY A 190 -9.24 -0.29 16.06
N LEU A 191 -9.29 -0.45 14.73
CA LEU A 191 -10.41 -0.05 13.90
C LEU A 191 -11.08 -1.26 13.24
N LEU A 192 -12.29 -1.03 12.74
CA LEU A 192 -13.21 -2.02 12.19
C LEU A 192 -13.89 -1.48 10.92
N ASP A 193 -14.46 -2.38 10.12
CA ASP A 193 -15.25 -2.08 8.91
C ASP A 193 -16.35 -1.04 9.20
N LYS A 194 -17.37 -1.44 9.98
CA LYS A 194 -18.52 -0.63 10.35
C LYS A 194 -19.15 -1.07 11.67
N PRO A 195 -20.00 -0.23 12.31
CA PRO A 195 -20.59 -0.54 13.61
C PRO A 195 -21.21 -1.93 13.67
N GLY A 196 -20.90 -2.67 14.75
CA GLY A 196 -21.33 -4.05 14.95
C GLY A 196 -20.39 -5.11 14.35
N LYS A 197 -19.31 -4.73 13.66
CA LYS A 197 -18.23 -5.64 13.23
C LYS A 197 -17.09 -5.69 14.24
N SER A 198 -16.32 -6.77 14.18
CA SER A 198 -15.10 -6.95 14.98
C SER A 198 -13.95 -6.13 14.41
N ARG A 199 -13.05 -5.68 15.29
CA ARG A 199 -11.76 -5.08 14.89
C ARG A 199 -10.81 -6.11 14.29
N ASP A 200 -9.94 -5.66 13.41
CA ASP A 200 -8.79 -6.42 12.91
C ASP A 200 -7.67 -5.49 12.43
N PHE A 201 -6.48 -6.05 12.17
CA PHE A 201 -5.32 -5.27 11.74
C PHE A 201 -5.48 -4.69 10.33
N TYR A 202 -6.25 -5.37 9.46
CA TYR A 202 -6.50 -4.91 8.10
C TYR A 202 -7.29 -3.59 8.10
N HIS A 203 -8.44 -3.57 8.77
CA HIS A 203 -9.25 -2.36 8.91
C HIS A 203 -8.51 -1.29 9.72
N THR A 204 -7.77 -1.66 10.75
CA THR A 204 -6.89 -0.72 11.48
C THR A 204 -5.93 -0.01 10.54
N CYS A 205 -5.21 -0.75 9.70
CA CYS A 205 -4.27 -0.18 8.72
C CYS A 205 -4.98 0.77 7.76
N TYR A 206 -6.00 0.30 7.06
CA TYR A 206 -6.55 1.07 5.95
C TYR A 206 -7.54 2.16 6.36
N CYS A 207 -8.22 2.03 7.51
CA CYS A 207 -8.97 3.17 8.06
C CYS A 207 -8.02 4.30 8.44
N LEU A 208 -6.85 4.00 9.04
CA LEU A 208 -5.84 5.01 9.31
C LEU A 208 -5.22 5.59 8.03
N SER A 209 -4.92 4.75 7.02
CA SER A 209 -4.43 5.24 5.72
C SER A 209 -5.44 6.19 5.06
N GLY A 210 -6.73 5.82 5.06
CA GLY A 210 -7.82 6.66 4.53
C GLY A 210 -7.99 7.96 5.31
N LEU A 211 -7.87 7.92 6.64
CA LEU A 211 -7.89 9.10 7.51
C LEU A 211 -6.71 10.03 7.18
N SER A 212 -5.50 9.50 7.03
CA SER A 212 -4.33 10.26 6.59
C SER A 212 -4.57 10.90 5.22
N ILE A 213 -5.07 10.17 4.22
CA ILE A 213 -5.35 10.74 2.89
C ILE A 213 -6.38 11.87 2.98
N ALA A 214 -7.42 11.70 3.79
CA ALA A 214 -8.45 12.72 3.98
C ALA A 214 -7.91 13.97 4.71
N GLN A 215 -6.86 13.83 5.52
CA GLN A 215 -6.22 14.93 6.24
C GLN A 215 -5.23 15.69 5.36
N HIS A 216 -4.52 15.00 4.46
CA HIS A 216 -3.38 15.54 3.74
C HIS A 216 -3.66 15.62 2.24
N PHE A 217 -3.71 16.85 1.71
CA PHE A 217 -3.75 17.11 0.26
C PHE A 217 -2.43 17.72 -0.19
N GLY A 218 -1.88 17.21 -1.30
CA GLY A 218 -0.66 17.73 -1.92
C GLY A 218 -0.80 17.82 -3.44
N SER A 219 -0.49 18.99 -4.00
CA SER A 219 -0.42 19.21 -5.46
C SER A 219 0.69 20.20 -5.78
N GLY A 220 1.80 19.72 -6.35
CA GLY A 220 2.97 20.55 -6.61
C GLY A 220 3.59 21.06 -5.31
N GLU A 221 3.78 22.39 -5.21
CA GLU A 221 4.30 23.04 -3.99
C GLU A 221 3.22 23.25 -2.91
N MET A 222 1.94 23.01 -3.22
CA MET A 222 0.87 23.28 -2.27
C MET A 222 0.59 22.06 -1.40
N LEU A 223 0.74 22.24 -0.09
CA LEU A 223 0.34 21.30 0.95
C LEU A 223 -0.81 21.90 1.74
N ARG A 224 -1.90 21.14 1.89
CA ARG A 224 -3.06 21.53 2.67
C ARG A 224 -3.44 20.43 3.64
N GLU A 225 -3.48 20.79 4.91
CA GLU A 225 -3.98 19.92 5.98
C GLU A 225 -5.41 20.31 6.35
N THR A 226 -6.28 19.32 6.53
CA THR A 226 -7.64 19.51 7.01
C THR A 226 -7.92 18.44 8.05
N VAL A 227 -7.88 18.82 9.33
CA VAL A 227 -8.07 17.87 10.44
C VAL A 227 -9.43 18.12 11.09
N VAL A 228 -10.26 17.09 11.18
CA VAL A 228 -11.54 17.10 11.90
C VAL A 228 -11.33 16.73 13.37
N GLY A 229 -11.90 17.52 14.28
CA GLY A 229 -11.90 17.25 15.71
C GLY A 229 -10.69 17.83 16.44
N SER A 230 -10.12 17.05 17.37
CA SER A 230 -8.93 17.46 18.12
C SER A 230 -7.72 17.59 17.19
N PRO A 231 -6.81 18.56 17.39
CA PRO A 231 -5.53 18.61 16.69
C PRO A 231 -4.70 17.32 16.84
N GLU A 232 -4.90 16.58 17.94
CA GLU A 232 -4.26 15.28 18.20
C GLU A 232 -4.69 14.17 17.21
N ASN A 233 -5.78 14.38 16.44
CA ASN A 233 -6.23 13.43 15.43
C ASN A 233 -5.34 13.39 14.20
N ILE A 234 -4.37 14.32 14.07
CA ILE A 234 -3.48 14.37 12.91
C ILE A 234 -2.62 13.10 12.83
N LEU A 235 -2.61 12.46 11.67
CA LEU A 235 -1.76 11.32 11.36
C LEU A 235 -0.56 11.76 10.52
N LYS A 236 0.50 10.94 10.45
CA LYS A 236 1.54 11.12 9.43
C LYS A 236 0.96 10.93 8.03
N PRO A 237 1.48 11.64 7.02
CA PRO A 237 1.05 11.45 5.65
C PRO A 237 1.44 10.06 5.13
N THR A 238 0.58 9.48 4.27
CA THR A 238 0.87 8.27 3.49
C THR A 238 0.95 8.60 2.00
N HIS A 239 1.88 7.95 1.30
CA HIS A 239 2.04 8.10 -0.14
C HIS A 239 0.89 7.40 -0.89
N PRO A 240 0.15 8.08 -1.77
CA PRO A 240 -1.08 7.54 -2.37
C PRO A 240 -0.89 6.29 -3.24
N VAL A 241 0.29 6.14 -3.85
CA VAL A 241 0.64 4.94 -4.67
C VAL A 241 1.10 3.76 -3.81
N TYR A 242 2.08 3.97 -2.93
CA TYR A 242 2.73 2.89 -2.19
C TYR A 242 2.05 2.53 -0.87
N ASN A 243 1.26 3.45 -0.31
CA ASN A 243 0.69 3.39 1.02
C ASN A 243 1.72 3.13 2.14
N ILE A 244 2.82 3.89 2.09
CA ILE A 244 3.82 4.03 3.15
C ILE A 244 4.21 5.52 3.25
N GLY A 245 4.93 5.93 4.28
CA GLY A 245 5.33 7.34 4.46
C GLY A 245 6.07 7.90 3.24
N PRO A 246 5.75 9.11 2.74
CA PRO A 246 6.46 9.72 1.61
C PRO A 246 7.97 9.86 1.84
N ASP A 247 8.39 10.10 3.08
CA ASP A 247 9.78 10.08 3.52
C ASP A 247 10.42 8.70 3.34
N LYS A 248 9.70 7.63 3.69
CA LYS A 248 10.14 6.24 3.53
C LYS A 248 10.24 5.83 2.06
N VAL A 249 9.32 6.31 1.22
CA VAL A 249 9.41 6.15 -0.24
C VAL A 249 10.69 6.80 -0.77
N ALA A 250 10.92 8.06 -0.43
CA ALA A 250 12.11 8.79 -0.87
C ALA A 250 13.40 8.09 -0.41
N GLN A 251 13.45 7.68 0.86
CA GLN A 251 14.59 6.97 1.43
C GLN A 251 14.87 5.64 0.71
N ALA A 252 13.83 4.83 0.47
CA ALA A 252 13.97 3.55 -0.22
C ALA A 252 14.44 3.74 -1.68
N ILE A 253 13.84 4.68 -2.41
CA ILE A 253 14.23 5.01 -3.78
C ILE A 253 15.70 5.44 -3.82
N MET A 254 16.11 6.38 -2.97
CA MET A 254 17.51 6.84 -2.91
C MET A 254 18.48 5.70 -2.62
N HIS A 255 18.12 4.77 -1.74
CA HIS A 255 18.94 3.60 -1.45
C HIS A 255 19.08 2.66 -2.65
N PHE A 256 17.97 2.28 -3.29
CA PHE A 256 17.99 1.29 -4.37
C PHE A 256 18.46 1.84 -5.72
N MET A 257 18.33 3.15 -5.96
CA MET A 257 18.90 3.82 -7.14
C MET A 257 20.43 3.76 -7.19
N GLN A 258 21.10 3.60 -6.04
CA GLN A 258 22.55 3.46 -5.97
C GLN A 258 23.03 2.06 -6.39
N LYS A 259 22.12 1.10 -6.58
CA LYS A 259 22.45 -0.28 -6.93
C LYS A 259 22.03 -0.57 -8.38
N GLU A 260 22.88 -1.28 -9.11
CA GLU A 260 22.60 -1.70 -10.48
C GLU A 260 21.35 -2.59 -10.55
N ILE A 261 20.68 -2.57 -11.71
CA ILE A 261 19.54 -3.44 -12.00
C ILE A 261 20.08 -4.88 -12.15
N PRO A 262 19.55 -5.88 -11.41
CA PRO A 262 20.01 -7.25 -11.52
C PRO A 262 19.86 -7.82 -12.94
N ASP A 263 20.91 -8.46 -13.48
CA ASP A 263 20.83 -9.13 -14.78
C ASP A 263 20.07 -10.46 -14.66
N LEU A 264 18.84 -10.47 -15.18
CA LEU A 264 17.97 -11.65 -15.24
C LEU A 264 18.54 -12.79 -16.12
N ASN A 265 19.58 -12.53 -16.93
CA ASN A 265 20.20 -13.52 -17.81
C ASN A 265 21.47 -14.16 -17.24
N SER A 266 21.92 -13.75 -16.05
CA SER A 266 23.03 -14.41 -15.35
C SER A 266 22.56 -15.77 -14.81
N LYS A 267 22.46 -16.76 -15.71
CA LYS A 267 22.51 -18.16 -15.29
C LYS A 267 23.82 -18.32 -14.52
N ASN A 268 23.71 -18.65 -13.23
CA ASN A 268 24.84 -19.16 -12.45
C ASN A 268 25.48 -20.33 -13.21
N ASN A 269 26.55 -20.03 -13.94
CA ASN A 269 27.53 -21.01 -14.37
C ASN A 269 28.56 -21.09 -13.24
N ASP A 270 28.17 -21.62 -12.09
CA ASP A 270 29.12 -21.96 -11.03
C ASP A 270 28.63 -23.24 -10.33
N ILE A 271 29.17 -24.36 -10.86
CA ILE A 271 29.57 -25.65 -10.27
C ILE A 271 28.65 -26.28 -9.22
#